data_AF-A0A178EMN4-F1
#
_entry.id   AF-A0A178EMN4-F1
#
_cell.length_a   1.000
_cell.length_b   1.000
_cell.length_c   1.000
_cell.angle_alpha   90.00
_cell.angle_beta   90.00
_cell.angle_gamma   90.00
#
_symmetry.space_group_name_H-M   'P 1'
#
loop_
_entity.id
_entity.type
_entity.pdbx_description
1 polymer ?
#
loop_
_entity_poly.entity_id
_entity_poly.type
_entity_poly.pdbx_seq_one_letter_code
_entity_poly.pdbx_strand_id
1 'polypeptide(L)'
;MVVVRKWGEDHINKSLRQIDSNRWLIGSLVLHRLPCPSDGATWNDDGDDSSYTLTKAPTPRPPTTSPDSPYITLVHEAGDASAVWSIGDSAFCKVRYIEEGITPESITLDFVQNQRPSFMTPKIIHHAFDNDRSYLFLRRLPGRTLDVAWPTLDIQWRLHYVNAMVDVCKEMAEWKGHRVGGVDNQNMTCKRRGL
;
A
#
# COMPACT_ATOMS: atom_id res chain seq x y z
N MET A 1 19.92 -9.42 6.09
CA MET A 1 20.10 -8.65 7.33
C MET A 1 18.82 -8.80 8.15
N VAL A 2 18.88 -8.91 9.48
CA VAL A 2 17.65 -8.96 10.31
C VAL A 2 17.01 -7.59 10.28
N VAL A 3 15.69 -7.51 10.04
CA VAL A 3 14.94 -6.26 10.07
C VAL A 3 15.02 -5.66 11.47
N VAL A 4 15.57 -4.46 11.59
CA VAL A 4 15.62 -3.74 12.87
C VAL A 4 14.37 -2.87 12.97
N ARG A 5 13.44 -3.29 13.83
CA ARG A 5 12.21 -2.54 14.10
C ARG A 5 12.55 -1.30 14.92
N LYS A 6 12.00 -0.15 14.51
CA LYS A 6 12.23 1.15 15.17
C LYS A 6 11.01 1.56 15.99
N TRP A 7 11.28 2.35 17.03
CA TRP A 7 10.30 2.83 18.01
C TRP A 7 10.34 4.36 18.13
N GLY A 8 9.41 4.94 18.90
CA GLY A 8 9.42 6.38 19.17
C GLY A 8 9.14 7.22 17.93
N GLU A 9 9.95 8.23 17.65
CA GLU A 9 9.81 9.11 16.47
C GLU A 9 10.07 8.39 15.14
N ASP A 10 10.88 7.33 15.18
CA ASP A 10 11.17 6.51 14.03
C ASP A 10 10.21 5.32 13.90
N HIS A 11 9.10 5.26 14.62
CA HIS A 11 8.14 4.16 14.45
C HIS A 11 7.53 4.16 13.03
N ILE A 12 7.09 2.99 12.53
CA ILE A 12 6.62 2.88 11.14
C ILE A 12 5.36 3.71 10.89
N ASN A 13 4.45 3.81 11.85
CA ASN A 13 3.27 4.67 11.76
C ASN A 13 3.57 6.18 11.82
N LYS A 14 4.84 6.58 12.00
CA LYS A 14 5.31 7.97 11.89
C LYS A 14 6.02 8.26 10.56
N SER A 15 5.96 7.32 9.61
CA SER A 15 6.59 7.48 8.28
C SER A 15 6.00 8.60 7.44
N LEU A 16 4.75 8.97 7.72
CA LEU A 16 4.07 10.09 7.10
C LEU A 16 4.05 11.26 8.10
N ARG A 17 4.59 12.40 7.69
CA ARG A 17 4.69 13.62 8.50
C ARG A 17 4.14 14.80 7.73
N GLN A 18 3.55 15.76 8.41
CA GLN A 18 2.99 16.95 7.76
C GLN A 18 4.03 18.06 7.63
N ILE A 19 4.10 18.69 6.47
CA ILE A 19 4.90 19.89 6.24
C ILE A 19 4.00 21.13 6.40
N ASP A 20 2.83 21.11 5.75
CA ASP A 20 1.76 22.10 5.90
C ASP A 20 0.39 21.49 5.54
N SER A 21 -0.64 22.31 5.37
CA SER A 21 -2.01 21.86 5.10
C SER A 21 -2.18 21.07 3.81
N ASN A 22 -1.27 21.19 2.84
CA ASN A 22 -1.36 20.55 1.52
C ASN A 22 -0.11 19.75 1.15
N ARG A 23 0.86 19.63 2.07
CA ARG A 23 2.12 18.93 1.82
C ARG A 23 2.49 18.00 2.95
N TRP A 24 2.89 16.79 2.59
CA TRP A 24 3.31 15.75 3.54
C TRP A 24 4.63 15.13 3.09
N LEU A 25 5.50 14.85 4.05
CA LEU A 25 6.75 14.12 3.86
C LEU A 25 6.49 12.62 4.09
N ILE A 26 6.89 11.79 3.12
CA ILE A 26 6.78 10.33 3.17
C ILE A 26 8.11 9.74 2.75
N GLY A 27 8.94 9.30 3.71
CA GLY A 27 10.31 8.85 3.42
C GLY A 27 11.13 9.94 2.75
N SER A 28 11.58 9.70 1.52
CA SER A 28 12.32 10.65 0.68
C SER A 28 11.44 11.40 -0.32
N LEU A 29 10.12 11.29 -0.20
CA LEU A 29 9.14 11.91 -1.08
C LEU A 29 8.36 13.01 -0.38
N VAL A 30 7.93 14.02 -1.13
CA VAL A 30 6.93 14.99 -0.71
C VAL A 30 5.68 14.77 -1.56
N LEU A 31 4.56 14.57 -0.87
CA LEU A 31 3.23 14.53 -1.46
C LEU A 31 2.64 15.93 -1.41
N HIS A 32 2.26 16.46 -2.56
CA HIS A 32 1.59 17.74 -2.72
C HIS A 32 0.15 17.52 -3.14
N ARG A 33 -0.80 18.17 -2.46
CA ARG A 33 -2.20 18.22 -2.87
C ARG A 33 -2.52 19.59 -3.47
N LEU A 34 -3.28 19.61 -4.56
CA LEU A 34 -3.93 20.81 -5.10
C LEU A 34 -5.44 20.60 -5.11
N PRO A 35 -6.26 21.59 -4.73
CA PRO A 35 -7.72 21.48 -4.71
C PRO A 35 -8.34 21.65 -6.11
N CYS A 36 -7.68 21.10 -7.13
CA CYS A 36 -8.15 21.06 -8.49
C CYS A 36 -7.45 19.92 -9.25
N PRO A 37 -8.05 19.41 -10.33
CA PRO A 37 -7.41 18.41 -11.17
C PRO A 37 -6.19 19.01 -11.87
N SER A 38 -5.20 18.17 -12.16
CA SER A 38 -4.01 18.56 -12.91
C SER A 38 -3.53 17.42 -13.79
N ASP A 39 -3.26 17.72 -15.05
CA ASP A 39 -2.71 16.75 -16.01
C ASP A 39 -1.28 16.31 -15.64
N GLY A 40 -0.56 17.15 -14.89
CA GLY A 40 0.80 16.86 -14.42
C GLY A 40 0.85 16.12 -13.08
N ALA A 41 -0.30 15.82 -12.48
CA ALA A 41 -0.34 15.14 -11.19
C ALA A 41 0.05 13.67 -11.30
N THR A 42 0.54 13.10 -10.20
CA THR A 42 0.78 11.65 -10.11
C THR A 42 -0.55 10.88 -10.15
N TRP A 43 -1.59 11.43 -9.52
CA TRP A 43 -2.98 11.02 -9.76
C TRP A 43 -3.95 12.18 -9.46
N ASN A 44 -5.13 12.10 -10.07
CA ASN A 44 -6.28 12.91 -9.71
C ASN A 44 -7.18 12.11 -8.77
N ASP A 45 -7.85 12.79 -7.86
CA ASP A 45 -8.80 12.21 -6.94
C ASP A 45 -10.23 12.56 -7.37
N ASP A 46 -10.94 11.53 -7.81
CA ASP A 46 -12.28 11.65 -8.37
C ASP A 46 -13.34 11.97 -7.30
N GLY A 47 -13.01 11.82 -6.01
CA GLY A 47 -13.95 12.05 -4.90
C GLY A 47 -14.15 13.53 -4.53
N ASP A 48 -13.10 14.34 -4.67
CA ASP A 48 -13.09 15.76 -4.28
C ASP A 48 -12.51 16.70 -5.36
N ASP A 49 -12.38 16.21 -6.59
CA ASP A 49 -11.77 16.90 -7.74
C ASP A 49 -10.39 17.50 -7.44
N SER A 50 -9.64 16.87 -6.53
CA SER A 50 -8.28 17.30 -6.18
C SER A 50 -7.22 16.52 -6.96
N SER A 51 -5.97 16.97 -6.86
CA SER A 51 -4.85 16.27 -7.48
C SER A 51 -3.68 16.12 -6.52
N TYR A 52 -2.94 15.04 -6.69
CA TYR A 52 -1.83 14.66 -5.85
C TYR A 52 -0.57 14.42 -6.67
N THR A 53 0.53 15.06 -6.26
CA THR A 53 1.83 14.94 -6.94
C THR A 53 2.89 14.48 -5.96
N LEU A 54 3.61 13.43 -6.31
CA LEU A 54 4.80 12.96 -5.60
C LEU A 54 6.05 13.56 -6.21
N THR A 55 6.86 14.21 -5.39
CA THR A 55 8.17 14.75 -5.77
C THR A 55 9.25 14.26 -4.81
N LYS A 56 10.53 14.38 -5.18
CA LYS A 56 11.63 14.11 -4.25
C LYS A 56 11.71 15.21 -3.20
N ALA A 57 11.93 14.82 -1.94
CA ALA A 57 12.10 15.77 -0.86
C ALA A 57 13.37 16.63 -1.07
N PRO A 58 13.31 17.94 -0.79
CA PRO A 58 14.48 18.80 -0.86
C PRO A 58 15.50 18.46 0.23
N THR A 59 16.75 18.86 -0.01
CA THR A 59 17.83 18.81 0.99
C THR A 59 18.27 20.24 1.30
N PRO A 60 18.16 20.71 2.55
CA PRO A 60 17.73 20.00 3.76
C PRO A 60 16.22 19.68 3.77
N ARG A 61 15.85 18.65 4.54
CA ARG A 61 14.44 18.24 4.70
C ARG A 61 13.64 19.37 5.36
N PRO A 62 12.39 19.60 4.95
CA PRO A 62 11.55 20.62 5.56
C PRO A 62 11.20 20.25 7.02
N PRO A 63 10.91 21.23 7.89
CA PRO A 63 10.32 20.96 9.20
C PRO A 63 9.02 20.18 9.06
N THR A 64 8.75 19.27 10.00
CA THR A 64 7.51 18.48 9.96
C THR A 64 6.88 18.26 11.33
N THR A 65 5.57 18.08 11.34
CA THR A 65 4.75 17.74 12.51
C THR A 65 4.00 16.43 12.30
N SER A 66 3.29 15.97 13.34
CA SER A 66 2.32 14.87 13.20
C SER A 66 1.25 15.26 12.17
N PRO A 67 0.75 14.30 11.36
CA PRO A 67 -0.33 14.57 10.42
C PRO A 67 -1.61 14.99 11.13
N ASP A 68 -2.08 16.20 10.82
CA ASP A 68 -3.40 16.73 11.12
C ASP A 68 -4.03 17.18 9.80
N SER A 69 -4.73 16.25 9.14
CA SER A 69 -5.29 16.44 7.81
C SER A 69 -6.56 15.62 7.63
N PRO A 70 -7.64 16.19 7.06
CA PRO A 70 -8.84 15.42 6.71
C PRO A 70 -8.61 14.50 5.51
N TYR A 71 -7.53 14.73 4.74
CA TYR A 71 -7.24 14.00 3.50
C TYR A 71 -6.36 12.77 3.72
N ILE A 72 -5.71 12.66 4.89
CA ILE A 72 -4.77 11.56 5.17
C ILE A 72 -5.13 10.91 6.48
N THR A 73 -5.56 9.66 6.40
CA THR A 73 -6.02 8.89 7.55
C THR A 73 -5.23 7.60 7.64
N LEU A 74 -4.65 7.31 8.81
CA LEU A 74 -4.08 5.99 9.09
C LEU A 74 -5.23 4.98 9.21
N VAL A 75 -5.35 4.06 8.25
CA VAL A 75 -6.46 3.09 8.19
C VAL A 75 -6.07 1.70 8.68
N HIS A 76 -4.78 1.42 8.77
CA HIS A 76 -4.29 0.15 9.29
C HIS A 76 -2.87 0.29 9.86
N GLU A 77 -2.65 -0.34 11.01
CA GLU A 77 -1.34 -0.48 11.65
C GLU A 77 -1.19 -1.93 12.12
N ALA A 78 -0.23 -2.65 11.54
CA ALA A 78 0.11 -4.02 11.94
C ALA A 78 1.28 -3.99 12.93
N GLY A 79 1.05 -3.37 14.08
CA GLY A 79 2.10 -3.11 15.08
C GLY A 79 3.29 -2.36 14.46
N ASP A 80 4.48 -2.94 14.55
CA ASP A 80 5.72 -2.38 14.03
C ASP A 80 6.09 -2.87 12.62
N ALA A 81 5.25 -3.69 11.97
CA ALA A 81 5.61 -4.33 10.71
C ALA A 81 5.19 -3.53 9.46
N SER A 82 4.01 -2.92 9.50
CA SER A 82 3.47 -2.14 8.38
C SER A 82 2.44 -1.11 8.85
N ALA A 83 2.34 -0.01 8.12
CA ALA A 83 1.29 0.98 8.29
C ALA A 83 0.69 1.35 6.93
N VAL A 84 -0.61 1.64 6.89
CA VAL A 84 -1.34 1.99 5.67
C VAL A 84 -2.15 3.25 5.90
N TRP A 85 -1.95 4.22 5.02
CA TRP A 85 -2.70 5.47 5.00
C TRP A 85 -3.64 5.50 3.80
N SER A 86 -4.87 5.94 4.04
CA SER A 86 -5.75 6.50 3.02
C SER A 86 -5.23 7.88 2.63
N ILE A 87 -5.20 8.17 1.33
CA ILE A 87 -4.87 9.50 0.81
C ILE A 87 -6.00 9.90 -0.14
N GLY A 88 -6.78 10.88 0.31
CA GLY A 88 -8.06 11.22 -0.28
C GLY A 88 -8.97 9.99 -0.40
N ASP A 89 -9.76 9.94 -1.46
CA ASP A 89 -10.66 8.84 -1.77
C ASP A 89 -10.06 7.86 -2.79
N SER A 90 -9.02 8.27 -3.51
CA SER A 90 -8.53 7.52 -4.65
C SER A 90 -7.28 6.68 -4.40
N ALA A 91 -6.55 6.87 -3.30
CA ALA A 91 -5.27 6.20 -3.09
C ALA A 91 -5.03 5.65 -1.68
N PHE A 92 -4.14 4.66 -1.62
CA PHE A 92 -3.52 4.17 -0.38
C PHE A 92 -2.01 4.27 -0.48
N CYS A 93 -1.35 4.62 0.63
CA CYS A 93 0.10 4.46 0.80
C CYS A 93 0.35 3.37 1.84
N LYS A 94 0.99 2.27 1.42
CA LYS A 94 1.46 1.21 2.31
C LYS A 94 2.94 1.40 2.58
N VAL A 95 3.32 1.41 3.86
CA VAL A 95 4.72 1.45 4.28
C VAL A 95 5.06 0.17 5.00
N ARG A 96 6.18 -0.46 4.62
CA ARG A 96 6.70 -1.69 5.22
C ARG A 96 8.20 -1.58 5.36
N TYR A 97 8.79 -2.32 6.29
CA TYR A 97 10.24 -2.49 6.29
C TYR A 97 10.69 -3.34 5.10
N ILE A 98 11.88 -3.05 4.58
CA ILE A 98 12.51 -3.85 3.55
C ILE A 98 13.04 -5.12 4.22
N GLU A 99 12.50 -6.27 3.81
CA GLU A 99 12.90 -7.57 4.32
C GLU A 99 13.66 -8.35 3.24
N GLU A 100 14.87 -8.79 3.56
CA GLU A 100 15.70 -9.54 2.61
C GLU A 100 15.07 -10.90 2.29
N GLY A 101 15.03 -11.27 1.00
CA GLY A 101 14.44 -12.52 0.53
C GLY A 101 12.91 -12.53 0.51
N ILE A 102 12.26 -11.39 0.74
CA ILE A 102 10.82 -11.21 0.56
C ILE A 102 10.58 -10.46 -0.75
N THR A 103 9.81 -11.07 -1.64
CA THR A 103 9.40 -10.42 -2.89
C THR A 103 8.56 -9.19 -2.58
N PRO A 104 8.91 -8.00 -3.11
CA PRO A 104 8.12 -6.80 -2.91
C PRO A 104 6.68 -6.97 -3.39
N GLU A 105 5.72 -6.41 -2.65
CA GLU A 105 4.30 -6.48 -2.99
C GLU A 105 4.01 -5.95 -4.40
N SER A 106 4.75 -4.93 -4.87
CA SER A 106 4.67 -4.43 -6.24
C SER A 106 4.94 -5.50 -7.30
N ILE A 107 5.99 -6.31 -7.10
CA ILE A 107 6.35 -7.39 -8.03
C ILE A 107 5.31 -8.51 -8.00
N THR A 108 4.81 -8.86 -6.81
CA THR A 108 3.73 -9.84 -6.67
C THR A 108 2.45 -9.38 -7.36
N LEU A 109 2.10 -8.09 -7.20
CA LEU A 109 0.91 -7.51 -7.81
C LEU A 109 1.02 -7.46 -9.34
N ASP A 110 2.19 -7.07 -9.88
CA ASP A 110 2.47 -7.11 -11.32
C ASP A 110 2.34 -8.54 -11.87
N PHE A 111 2.87 -9.53 -11.16
CA PHE A 111 2.72 -10.94 -11.55
C PHE A 111 1.25 -11.36 -11.62
N VAL A 112 0.45 -11.04 -10.59
CA VAL A 112 -0.98 -11.36 -10.55
C VAL A 112 -1.71 -10.66 -11.69
N GLN A 113 -1.45 -9.38 -11.93
CA GLN A 113 -2.08 -8.62 -13.02
C GLN A 113 -1.79 -9.21 -14.40
N ASN A 114 -0.57 -9.71 -14.60
CA ASN A 114 -0.17 -10.37 -15.84
C ASN A 114 -0.91 -11.69 -16.09
N GLN A 115 -1.47 -12.33 -15.05
CA GLN A 115 -2.36 -13.50 -15.20
C GLN A 115 -3.76 -13.11 -15.68
N ARG A 116 -4.09 -11.82 -15.71
CA ARG A 116 -5.42 -11.29 -16.09
C ARG A 116 -6.55 -11.93 -15.26
N PRO A 117 -6.53 -11.72 -13.93
CA PRO A 117 -7.48 -12.37 -13.05
C PRO A 117 -8.92 -11.99 -13.37
N SER A 118 -9.86 -12.88 -13.04
CA SER A 118 -11.30 -12.62 -13.16
C SER A 118 -11.82 -11.49 -12.25
N PHE A 119 -11.01 -11.07 -11.28
CA PHE A 119 -11.32 -10.06 -10.28
C PHE A 119 -10.43 -8.82 -10.41
N MET A 120 -10.91 -7.70 -9.87
CA MET A 120 -10.14 -6.45 -9.88
C MET A 120 -8.97 -6.51 -8.91
N THR A 121 -7.83 -5.97 -9.34
CA THR A 121 -6.64 -5.80 -8.50
C THR A 121 -6.29 -4.31 -8.40
N PRO A 122 -5.74 -3.85 -7.26
CA PRO A 122 -5.28 -2.46 -7.13
C PRO A 122 -4.23 -2.15 -8.19
N LYS A 123 -4.23 -0.93 -8.73
CA LYS A 123 -3.18 -0.48 -9.66
C LYS A 123 -2.07 0.22 -8.90
N ILE A 124 -0.81 -0.06 -9.25
CA ILE A 124 0.33 0.65 -8.68
C ILE A 124 0.39 2.05 -9.28
N ILE A 125 0.38 3.06 -8.42
CA ILE A 125 0.57 4.46 -8.79
C ILE A 125 2.06 4.80 -8.74
N HIS A 126 2.72 4.41 -7.64
CA HIS A 126 4.14 4.66 -7.43
C HIS A 126 4.72 3.66 -6.43
N HIS A 127 6.01 3.36 -6.56
CA HIS A 127 6.74 2.54 -5.62
C HIS A 127 8.13 3.12 -5.41
N ALA A 128 8.53 3.26 -4.14
CA ALA A 128 9.83 3.81 -3.77
C ALA A 128 10.43 3.04 -2.58
N PHE A 129 11.76 3.11 -2.48
CA PHE A 129 12.52 2.62 -1.34
C PHE A 129 13.26 3.80 -0.71
N ASP A 130 13.22 3.91 0.61
CA ASP A 130 14.04 4.88 1.36
C ASP A 130 14.55 4.22 2.63
N ASN A 131 15.88 4.27 2.83
CA ASN A 131 16.59 3.62 3.93
C ASN A 131 16.21 2.14 4.11
N ASP A 132 15.45 1.85 5.16
CA ASP A 132 15.00 0.53 5.59
C ASP A 132 13.52 0.26 5.27
N ARG A 133 12.87 1.11 4.46
CA ARG A 133 11.42 1.05 4.18
C ARG A 133 11.10 1.06 2.70
N SER A 134 10.04 0.35 2.34
CA SER A 134 9.36 0.44 1.06
C SER A 134 8.05 1.21 1.21
N TYR A 135 7.72 1.97 0.18
CA TYR A 135 6.55 2.83 0.09
C TYR A 135 5.80 2.48 -1.19
N LEU A 136 4.61 1.91 -1.05
CA LEU A 136 3.79 1.46 -2.17
C LEU A 136 2.49 2.27 -2.22
N PHE A 137 2.35 3.07 -3.27
CA PHE A 137 1.15 3.85 -3.56
C PHE A 137 0.26 3.08 -4.53
N LEU A 138 -0.97 2.81 -4.12
CA LEU A 138 -1.95 2.01 -4.86
C LEU A 138 -3.22 2.81 -5.09
N ARG A 139 -3.84 2.65 -6.26
CA ARG A 139 -5.20 3.13 -6.50
C ARG A 139 -6.18 2.31 -5.66
N ARG A 140 -7.08 2.99 -4.96
CA ARG A 140 -8.17 2.37 -4.21
C ARG A 140 -9.10 1.64 -5.18
N LEU A 141 -9.47 0.42 -4.82
CA LEU A 141 -10.55 -0.29 -5.49
C LEU A 141 -11.91 0.23 -4.99
N PRO A 142 -12.88 0.46 -5.88
CA PRO A 142 -14.19 0.91 -5.47
C PRO A 142 -14.89 -0.18 -4.65
N GLY A 143 -15.66 0.25 -3.65
CA GLY A 143 -16.48 -0.62 -2.82
C GLY A 143 -16.19 -0.49 -1.33
N ARG A 144 -16.78 -1.41 -0.57
CA ARG A 144 -16.60 -1.54 0.88
C ARG A 144 -16.05 -2.93 1.19
N THR A 145 -15.29 -3.04 2.26
CA THR A 145 -14.74 -4.31 2.72
C THR A 145 -15.87 -5.24 3.17
N LEU A 146 -15.64 -6.55 3.06
CA LEU A 146 -16.66 -7.55 3.38
C LEU A 146 -17.07 -7.50 4.86
N ASP A 147 -16.16 -7.22 5.79
CA ASP A 147 -16.47 -7.04 7.21
C ASP A 147 -17.50 -5.93 7.48
N VAL A 148 -17.40 -4.81 6.76
CA VAL A 148 -18.37 -3.70 6.83
C VAL A 148 -19.70 -4.09 6.19
N ALA A 149 -19.67 -4.81 5.07
CA ALA A 149 -20.88 -5.22 4.37
C ALA A 149 -21.64 -6.35 5.08
N TRP A 150 -20.92 -7.30 5.67
CA TRP A 150 -21.41 -8.61 6.12
C TRP A 150 -22.66 -8.56 7.00
N PRO A 151 -22.77 -7.64 7.99
CA PRO A 151 -23.95 -7.58 8.86
C PRO A 151 -25.24 -7.23 8.10
N THR A 152 -25.13 -6.53 6.96
CA THR A 152 -26.27 -6.07 6.15
C THR A 152 -26.70 -7.04 5.06
N LEU A 153 -25.92 -8.12 4.84
CA LEU A 153 -26.19 -9.08 3.78
C LEU A 153 -27.17 -10.16 4.23
N ASP A 154 -28.13 -10.48 3.36
CA ASP A 154 -28.96 -11.68 3.51
C ASP A 154 -28.17 -12.97 3.20
N ILE A 155 -28.83 -14.11 3.39
CA ILE A 155 -28.21 -15.43 3.19
C ILE A 155 -27.79 -15.68 1.74
N GLN A 156 -28.53 -15.16 0.76
CA GLN A 156 -28.22 -15.35 -0.66
C GLN A 156 -26.94 -14.60 -1.02
N TRP A 157 -26.80 -13.36 -0.59
CA TRP A 157 -25.59 -12.57 -0.80
C TRP A 157 -24.38 -13.10 -0.04
N ARG A 158 -24.56 -13.59 1.20
CA ARG A 158 -23.46 -14.25 1.92
C ARG A 158 -22.94 -15.47 1.18
N LEU A 159 -23.85 -16.33 0.69
CA LEU A 159 -23.47 -17.50 -0.09
C LEU A 159 -22.76 -17.10 -1.39
N HIS A 160 -23.26 -16.08 -2.08
CA HIS A 160 -22.64 -15.54 -3.28
C HIS A 160 -21.17 -15.10 -3.03
N TYR A 161 -20.90 -14.31 -1.99
CA TYR A 161 -19.53 -13.86 -1.70
C TYR A 161 -18.61 -14.98 -1.23
N VAL A 162 -19.12 -15.97 -0.49
CA VAL A 162 -18.33 -17.16 -0.13
C VAL A 162 -17.92 -17.92 -1.38
N ASN A 163 -18.86 -18.16 -2.31
CA ASN A 163 -18.56 -18.84 -3.56
C ASN A 163 -17.56 -18.03 -4.41
N ALA A 164 -17.75 -16.71 -4.53
CA ALA A 164 -16.81 -15.85 -5.24
C ALA A 164 -15.38 -15.92 -4.65
N MET A 165 -15.24 -15.93 -3.32
CA MET A 165 -13.92 -16.09 -2.67
C MET A 165 -13.31 -17.47 -2.95
N VAL A 166 -14.12 -18.53 -2.97
CA VAL A 166 -13.66 -19.88 -3.32
C VAL A 166 -13.18 -19.92 -4.76
N ASP A 167 -13.91 -19.31 -5.69
CA ASP A 167 -13.56 -19.30 -7.11
C ASP A 167 -12.27 -18.51 -7.36
N VAL A 168 -12.09 -17.36 -6.70
CA VAL A 168 -10.83 -16.60 -6.70
C VAL A 168 -9.67 -17.46 -6.20
N CYS A 169 -9.82 -18.15 -5.06
CA CYS A 169 -8.77 -19.02 -4.53
C CYS A 169 -8.43 -20.18 -5.47
N LYS A 170 -9.42 -20.77 -6.15
CA LYS A 170 -9.20 -21.82 -7.15
C LYS A 170 -8.42 -21.29 -8.34
N GLU A 171 -8.85 -20.16 -8.90
CA GLU A 171 -8.18 -19.50 -10.03
C GLU A 171 -6.71 -19.19 -9.70
N MET A 172 -6.46 -18.55 -8.54
CA MET A 172 -5.10 -18.21 -8.13
C MET A 172 -4.20 -19.45 -7.91
N ALA A 173 -4.77 -20.58 -7.49
CA ALA A 173 -4.03 -21.82 -7.26
C ALA A 173 -3.58 -22.51 -8.56
N GLU A 174 -4.15 -22.15 -9.71
CA GLU A 174 -3.72 -22.65 -11.01
C GLU A 174 -2.40 -22.03 -11.46
N TRP A 175 -2.06 -20.85 -10.96
CA TRP A 175 -0.84 -20.13 -11.32
C TRP A 175 0.36 -20.72 -10.58
N LYS A 176 1.27 -21.35 -11.32
CA LYS A 176 2.43 -22.03 -10.77
C LYS A 176 3.73 -21.34 -11.16
N GLY A 177 4.62 -21.19 -10.18
CA GLY A 177 6.01 -20.87 -10.44
C GLY A 177 6.81 -22.10 -10.84
N HIS A 178 7.95 -21.90 -11.50
CA HIS A 178 8.90 -22.97 -11.85
C HIS A 178 9.62 -23.55 -10.62
N ARG A 179 9.53 -22.87 -9.47
CA ARG A 179 10.15 -23.24 -8.19
C ARG A 179 9.28 -22.76 -7.04
N VAL A 180 9.45 -23.36 -5.87
CA VAL A 180 8.86 -22.85 -4.62
C VAL A 180 9.66 -21.62 -4.19
N GLY A 181 9.06 -20.44 -4.30
CA GLY A 181 9.67 -19.20 -3.87
C GLY A 181 8.89 -17.95 -4.27
N GLY A 182 9.55 -16.81 -4.19
CA GLY A 182 9.04 -15.54 -4.69
C GLY A 182 8.77 -15.58 -6.19
N VAL A 183 7.78 -14.83 -6.66
CA VAL A 183 7.47 -14.72 -8.11
C VAL A 183 8.55 -13.98 -8.89
N ASP A 184 9.48 -13.33 -8.19
CA ASP A 184 10.70 -12.72 -8.72
C ASP A 184 11.83 -13.74 -9.00
N ASN A 185 11.55 -15.04 -8.86
CA ASN A 185 12.51 -16.14 -8.96
C ASN A 185 13.65 -16.09 -7.94
N GLN A 186 13.54 -15.26 -6.90
CA GLN A 186 14.49 -15.26 -5.79
C GLN A 186 14.14 -16.41 -4.83
N ASN A 187 15.19 -17.04 -4.28
CA ASN A 187 15.01 -18.13 -3.33
C ASN A 187 14.44 -17.56 -2.02
N MET A 188 13.48 -18.25 -1.42
CA MET A 188 13.15 -18.01 -0.01
C MET A 188 14.37 -18.37 0.82
N THR A 189 15.11 -17.36 1.30
CA THR A 189 16.16 -17.59 2.29
C THR A 189 15.51 -17.89 3.64
N CYS A 190 15.08 -19.13 3.84
CA CYS A 190 14.65 -19.60 5.15
C CYS A 190 15.87 -19.67 6.06
N LYS A 191 16.16 -18.58 6.79
CA LYS A 191 17.15 -18.63 7.87
C LYS A 191 16.53 -19.42 9.01
N ARG A 192 16.94 -20.68 9.17
CA ARG A 192 16.74 -21.42 10.43
C ARG A 192 17.27 -20.53 11.55
N ARG A 193 16.41 -20.11 12.48
CA ARG A 193 16.86 -19.57 13.76
C ARG A 193 17.66 -20.70 14.42
N GLY A 194 18.97 -20.53 14.47
CA GLY A 194 19.83 -21.39 15.26
C GLY A 194 19.42 -21.28 16.73
N LEU A 195 19.26 -22.44 17.36
CA LEU A 195 19.16 -22.60 18.81
C LEU A 195 20.37 -21.97 19.51
#